data_AF-A0AAV6JPE9-F1
#
_entry.id   AF-A0AAV6JPE9-F1
#
_cell.length_a   1.000
_cell.length_b   1.000
_cell.length_c   1.000
_cell.angle_alpha   90.00
_cell.angle_beta   90.00
_cell.angle_gamma   90.00
#
_symmetry.space_group_name_H-M   'P 1'
#
loop_
_entity.id
_entity.type
_entity.pdbx_description
1 polymer ?
#
loop_
_entity_poly.entity_id
_entity_poly.type
_entity_poly.pdbx_seq_one_letter_code
_entity_poly.pdbx_strand_id
1 'polypeptide(L)'
;MQVLDATDNGPSGPDDLALAEIAQATETLSGCHMVMDVLWTRLSETGNNWRRVYKSLAVIKYLARNGSEYAVRDIAQHNSQISVCDLKLCWMLLYFPTIFLYRLK
;
A
#
# COMPACT_ATOMS: atom_id res chain seq x y z
N MET A 1 7.60 -11.07 -7.80
CA MET A 1 8.22 -10.07 -6.90
C MET A 1 7.19 -9.82 -5.82
N GLN A 2 7.45 -10.21 -4.57
CA GLN A 2 6.43 -10.32 -3.51
C GLN A 2 5.56 -9.07 -3.32
N VAL A 3 6.11 -7.87 -3.55
CA VAL A 3 5.32 -6.63 -3.57
C VAL A 3 4.20 -6.68 -4.60
N LEU A 4 4.46 -7.16 -5.83
CA LEU A 4 3.45 -7.19 -6.89
C LEU A 4 2.24 -8.07 -6.52
N ASP A 5 2.49 -9.15 -5.79
CA ASP A 5 1.48 -10.09 -5.32
C ASP A 5 0.75 -9.53 -4.08
N ALA A 6 1.49 -8.96 -3.12
CA ALA A 6 0.93 -8.36 -1.91
C ALA A 6 0.05 -7.13 -2.19
N THR A 7 0.25 -6.44 -3.31
CA THR A 7 -0.61 -5.33 -3.73
C THR A 7 -1.58 -5.69 -4.86
N ASP A 8 -1.88 -6.96 -5.12
CA ASP A 8 -2.79 -7.35 -6.20
C ASP A 8 -4.25 -6.86 -6.00
N ASN A 9 -5.11 -7.05 -7.01
CA ASN A 9 -6.54 -6.69 -6.92
C ASN A 9 -7.40 -7.77 -6.24
N GLY A 10 -6.80 -8.83 -5.68
CA GLY A 10 -7.51 -9.92 -5.02
C GLY A 10 -8.28 -9.47 -3.77
N PRO A 11 -9.29 -10.23 -3.31
CA PRO A 11 -10.07 -9.89 -2.11
C PRO A 11 -9.30 -10.00 -0.79
N SER A 12 -8.23 -10.79 -0.74
CA SER A 12 -7.42 -11.02 0.46
C SER A 12 -6.57 -9.79 0.83
N GLY A 13 -6.43 -9.49 2.12
CA GLY A 13 -5.45 -8.51 2.59
C GLY A 13 -4.01 -8.99 2.38
N PRO A 14 -3.00 -8.11 2.48
CA PRO A 14 -1.61 -8.56 2.49
C PRO A 14 -1.36 -9.42 3.73
N ASP A 15 -0.85 -10.63 3.55
CA ASP A 15 -0.50 -11.53 4.66
C ASP A 15 0.66 -10.93 5.48
N ASP A 16 0.61 -11.07 6.81
CA ASP A 16 1.64 -10.52 7.71
C ASP A 16 3.06 -11.02 7.37
N LEU A 17 3.17 -12.27 6.90
CA LEU A 17 4.42 -12.83 6.40
C LEU A 17 4.94 -12.05 5.18
N ALA A 18 4.06 -11.76 4.22
CA ALA A 18 4.41 -11.00 3.03
C ALA A 18 4.82 -9.56 3.38
N LEU A 19 4.18 -8.93 4.38
CA LEU A 19 4.58 -7.61 4.88
C LEU A 19 5.99 -7.62 5.47
N ALA A 20 6.32 -8.64 6.26
CA ALA A 20 7.65 -8.80 6.85
C ALA A 20 8.73 -9.02 5.77
N GLU A 21 8.45 -9.85 4.76
CA GLU A 21 9.36 -10.07 3.64
C GLU A 21 9.60 -8.80 2.82
N ILE A 22 8.54 -8.01 2.59
CA ILE A 22 8.65 -6.71 1.90
C ILE A 22 9.49 -5.73 2.73
N ALA A 23 9.28 -5.67 4.05
CA ALA A 23 10.09 -4.82 4.93
C ALA A 23 11.57 -5.24 4.88
N GLN A 24 11.86 -6.54 4.93
CA GLN A 24 13.22 -7.04 4.79
C GLN A 24 13.86 -6.67 3.45
N ALA A 25 13.09 -6.67 2.36
CA ALA A 25 13.59 -6.23 1.05
C ALA A 25 14.01 -4.75 1.02
N THR A 26 13.42 -3.90 1.88
CA THR A 26 13.77 -2.47 1.99
C THR A 26 15.10 -2.19 2.69
N GLU A 27 15.71 -3.19 3.34
CA GLU A 27 17.01 -3.04 4.03
C GLU A 27 18.17 -2.71 3.05
N THR A 28 18.01 -3.09 1.78
CA THR A 28 18.97 -2.73 0.73
C THR A 28 18.49 -1.49 0.00
N LEU A 29 19.40 -0.56 -0.35
CA LEU A 29 19.03 0.66 -1.08
C LEU A 29 18.30 0.36 -2.41
N SER A 30 18.80 -0.63 -3.16
CA SER A 30 18.20 -1.05 -4.43
C SER A 30 16.84 -1.71 -4.25
N GLY A 31 16.69 -2.57 -3.23
CA GLY A 31 15.40 -3.19 -2.89
C GLY A 31 14.38 -2.15 -2.42
N CYS A 32 14.79 -1.21 -1.57
CA CYS A 32 13.97 -0.09 -1.13
C CYS A 32 13.45 0.72 -2.32
N HIS A 33 14.33 1.13 -3.24
CA HIS A 33 13.92 1.86 -4.44
C HIS A 33 12.88 1.08 -5.26
N MET A 34 13.12 -0.20 -5.53
CA MET A 34 12.17 -1.03 -6.29
C MET A 34 10.82 -1.20 -5.58
N VAL A 35 10.81 -1.41 -4.26
CA VAL A 35 9.59 -1.55 -3.46
C VAL A 35 8.80 -0.23 -3.49
N MET A 36 9.46 0.89 -3.20
CA MET A 36 8.82 2.21 -3.14
C MET A 36 8.29 2.63 -4.51
N ASP A 37 9.03 2.43 -5.60
CA ASP A 37 8.57 2.75 -6.97
C ASP A 37 7.25 2.03 -7.31
N VAL A 38 7.14 0.75 -6.97
CA VAL A 38 5.92 -0.04 -7.19
C VAL A 38 4.76 0.51 -6.35
N LEU A 39 5.01 0.82 -5.07
CA LEU A 39 3.99 1.34 -4.16
C LEU A 39 3.48 2.72 -4.59
N TRP A 40 4.38 3.62 -5.00
CA TRP A 40 4.01 4.95 -5.49
C TRP A 40 3.25 4.88 -6.82
N THR A 41 3.67 4.00 -7.72
CA THR A 41 2.94 3.75 -8.97
C THR A 41 1.51 3.29 -8.68
N ARG A 42 1.34 2.32 -7.76
CA ARG A 42 0.01 1.81 -7.41
C ARG A 42 -0.85 2.81 -6.66
N LEU A 43 -0.24 3.67 -5.84
CA LEU A 43 -0.93 4.79 -5.18
C LEU A 43 -1.47 5.83 -6.16
N SER A 44 -0.87 5.95 -7.34
CA SER A 44 -1.32 6.86 -8.40
C SER A 44 -2.48 6.30 -9.24
N GLU A 45 -2.80 5.00 -9.09
CA GLU A 45 -3.90 4.37 -9.82
C GLU A 45 -5.27 4.95 -9.40
N THR A 46 -6.22 4.97 -10.34
CA THR A 46 -7.58 5.50 -10.12
C THR A 46 -8.66 4.55 -10.66
N GLY A 47 -9.92 4.81 -10.33
CA GLY A 47 -11.06 4.04 -10.85
C GLY A 47 -11.17 2.63 -10.26
N ASN A 48 -11.24 1.61 -11.11
CA ASN A 48 -11.54 0.22 -10.72
C ASN A 48 -10.42 -0.48 -9.94
N ASN A 49 -9.23 0.12 -9.84
CA ASN A 49 -8.07 -0.45 -9.14
C ASN A 49 -7.93 0.01 -7.68
N TRP A 50 -9.01 0.49 -7.08
CA TRP A 50 -8.99 0.99 -5.70
C TRP A 50 -8.45 -0.03 -4.67
N ARG A 51 -8.52 -1.34 -4.95
CA ARG A 51 -7.95 -2.39 -4.09
C ARG A 51 -6.43 -2.36 -4.09
N ARG A 52 -5.79 -2.17 -5.25
CA ARG A 52 -4.34 -1.95 -5.34
C ARG A 52 -3.93 -0.74 -4.52
N VAL A 53 -4.64 0.38 -4.67
CA VAL A 53 -4.40 1.61 -3.90
C VAL A 53 -4.50 1.34 -2.40
N TYR A 54 -5.56 0.66 -1.95
CA TYR A 54 -5.75 0.29 -0.55
C TYR A 54 -4.64 -0.60 0.00
N LYS A 55 -4.30 -1.70 -0.69
CA LYS A 55 -3.23 -2.60 -0.25
C LYS A 55 -1.87 -1.92 -0.24
N SER A 56 -1.60 -1.04 -1.21
CA SER A 56 -0.36 -0.25 -1.23
C SER A 56 -0.27 0.68 -0.03
N LEU A 57 -1.37 1.32 0.39
CA LEU A 57 -1.42 2.12 1.62
C LEU A 57 -1.19 1.28 2.88
N ALA A 58 -1.74 0.07 2.93
CA ALA A 58 -1.51 -0.84 4.05
C ALA A 58 -0.02 -1.22 4.16
N VAL A 59 0.64 -1.54 3.04
CA VAL A 59 2.08 -1.83 3.00
C VAL A 59 2.90 -0.60 3.42
N ILE A 60 2.59 0.60 2.92
CA ILE A 60 3.29 1.84 3.29
C ILE A 60 3.18 2.11 4.80
N LYS A 61 1.99 1.93 5.39
CA LYS A 61 1.80 2.09 6.85
C LYS A 61 2.60 1.08 7.66
N TYR A 62 2.76 -0.12 7.15
CA TYR A 62 3.61 -1.13 7.77
C TYR A 62 5.09 -0.76 7.68
N LEU A 63 5.56 -0.34 6.49
CA LEU A 63 6.94 0.10 6.26
C LEU A 63 7.31 1.34 7.08
N ALA A 64 6.37 2.24 7.33
CA ALA A 64 6.58 3.39 8.22
C ALA A 64 6.94 3.00 9.66
N ARG A 65 6.59 1.77 10.09
CA ARG A 65 6.84 1.26 11.45
C ARG A 65 7.96 0.22 11.51
N ASN A 66 8.13 -0.58 10.44
CA ASN A 66 8.99 -1.76 10.44
C ASN A 66 10.00 -1.80 9.26
N GLY A 67 9.95 -0.82 8.35
CA GLY A 67 10.85 -0.76 7.20
C GLY A 67 12.18 -0.09 7.53
N SER A 68 13.08 -0.05 6.54
CA SER A 68 14.38 0.59 6.68
C SER A 68 14.28 2.11 6.84
N GLU A 69 15.33 2.74 7.37
CA GLU A 69 15.40 4.21 7.49
C GLU A 69 15.20 4.93 6.15
N TYR A 70 15.66 4.31 5.05
CA TYR A 70 15.44 4.82 3.70
C TYR A 70 13.95 4.84 3.32
N ALA A 71 13.23 3.76 3.61
CA ALA A 71 11.80 3.67 3.36
C ALA A 71 11.01 4.69 4.22
N VAL A 72 11.35 4.79 5.51
CA VAL A 72 10.71 5.75 6.42
C VAL A 72 10.93 7.19 5.96
N ARG A 73 12.15 7.53 5.52
CA ARG A 73 12.46 8.86 5.00
C ARG A 73 11.69 9.17 3.72
N ASP A 74 11.62 8.22 2.79
CA ASP A 74 10.89 8.38 1.53
C ASP A 74 9.37 8.57 1.78
N ILE A 75 8.80 7.81 2.71
CA ILE A 75 7.41 7.94 3.16
C ILE A 75 7.17 9.33 3.78
N ALA A 76 8.08 9.81 4.63
CA ALA A 76 7.96 11.12 5.26
C ALA A 76 7.97 12.26 4.23
N GLN A 77 8.77 12.14 3.16
CA GLN A 77 8.82 13.11 2.08
C GLN A 77 7.50 13.17 1.28
N HIS A 78 6.77 12.05 1.19
CA HIS A 78 5.52 11.92 0.42
C HIS A 78 4.25 11.92 1.30
N ASN A 79 4.35 12.33 2.56
CA ASN A 79 3.26 12.24 3.54
C ASN A 79 1.96 12.95 3.09
N SER A 80 2.08 14.05 2.34
CA SER A 80 0.92 14.76 1.78
C SER A 80 0.10 13.88 0.83
N GLN A 81 0.76 13.12 -0.05
CA GLN A 81 0.09 12.21 -0.99
C GLN A 81 -0.62 11.07 -0.27
N ILE A 82 0.01 10.50 0.78
CA ILE A 82 -0.58 9.45 1.61
C ILE A 82 -1.86 9.95 2.28
N SER A 83 -1.83 11.15 2.87
CA SER A 83 -3.00 11.72 3.56
C SER A 83 -4.20 11.91 2.64
N VAL A 84 -3.96 12.32 1.38
CA VAL A 84 -5.02 12.49 0.38
C VAL A 84 -5.65 11.15 0.02
N CYS A 85 -4.85 10.10 -0.13
CA CYS A 85 -5.36 8.77 -0.45
C CYS A 85 -6.12 8.13 0.73
N ASP A 86 -5.66 8.35 1.96
CA ASP A 86 -6.37 7.91 3.17
C ASP A 86 -7.75 8.57 3.29
N LEU A 87 -7.85 9.88 3.02
CA LEU A 87 -9.13 10.58 3.02
C LEU A 87 -10.06 10.05 1.92
N LYS A 88 -9.54 9.79 0.72
CA LYS A 88 -10.31 9.18 -0.38
C LYS A 88 -10.85 7.80 -0.01
N LEU A 89 -10.02 6.94 0.60
CA LEU A 89 -10.45 5.63 1.06
C LEU A 89 -11.49 5.71 2.18
N CYS A 90 -11.30 6.63 3.13
CA CYS A 90 -12.25 6.84 4.21
C CYS A 90 -13.61 7.27 3.66
N TRP A 91 -13.64 8.18 2.68
CA TRP A 91 -14.87 8.54 1.96
C TRP A 91 -15.47 7.36 1.21
N MET A 92 -14.66 6.54 0.54
CA MET A 92 -15.16 5.37 -0.19
C MET A 92 -15.75 4.31 0.75
N LEU A 93 -15.17 4.15 1.94
CA LEU A 93 -15.65 3.24 2.99
C LEU A 93 -16.93 3.75 3.68
N LEU A 94 -17.04 5.07 3.90
CA LEU A 94 -18.15 5.67 4.64
C LEU A 94 -19.37 6.00 3.75
N TYR A 95 -19.18 6.33 2.47
CA TYR A 95 -20.25 6.79 1.57
C TYR A 95 -20.73 5.75 0.54
N PHE A 96 -20.00 4.64 0.32
CA PHE A 96 -20.42 3.54 -0.58
C PHE A 96 -20.49 2.17 0.14
N PRO A 97 -21.30 2.02 1.21
CA PRO A 97 -21.36 0.78 1.99
C PRO A 97 -21.89 -0.43 1.19
N THR A 98 -22.72 -0.22 0.17
CA THR A 98 -23.34 -1.29 -0.64
C THR A 98 -22.37 -1.98 -1.61
N ILE A 99 -21.30 -1.31 -2.05
CA ILE A 99 -20.26 -1.95 -2.91
C ILE A 99 -19.23 -2.68 -2.05
N PHE A 100 -19.03 -2.23 -0.81
CA PHE A 100 -18.02 -2.77 0.12
C PHE A 100 -18.43 -4.10 0.76
N LEU A 101 -19.69 -4.25 1.18
CA LEU A 101 -20.17 -5.49 1.82
C LEU A 101 -20.39 -6.67 0.85
N TYR A 102 -20.69 -6.40 -0.43
CA TYR A 102 -21.01 -7.45 -1.41
C TYR A 102 -19.81 -8.06 -2.15
N ARG A 103 -18.60 -7.52 -1.95
CA ARG A 103 -17.43 -7.87 -2.79
C ARG A 103 -16.19 -8.31 -1.97
N LEU A 104 -16.37 -8.53 -0.67
CA LEU A 104 -15.41 -9.15 0.25
C LEU A 104 -15.81 -10.61 0.61
N LYS A 105 -16.77 -11.20 -0.10
CA LYS A 105 -16.91 -12.65 -0.25
C LYS A 105 -16.33 -13.07 -1.58
#